data_AF-A0A0F2TG27-F1
#
_entry.id   AF-A0A0F2TG27-F1
#
_cell.length_a   1.000
_cell.length_b   1.000
_cell.length_c   1.000
_cell.angle_alpha   90.00
_cell.angle_beta   90.00
_cell.angle_gamma   90.00
#
_symmetry.space_group_name_H-M   'P 1'
#
loop_
_entity.id
_entity.type
_entity.pdbx_description
1 polymer ?
#
loop_
_entity_poly.entity_id
_entity_poly.type
_entity_poly.pdbx_seq_one_letter_code
_entity_poly.pdbx_strand_id
1 'polypeptide(L)'
;MAGSVYSAAASGDRRAALEAVRDKLAQELEGLEGPAVAVVSKELRATIAELESIPGGREVSAVDDLSKRRAARRADAQGGDVPAGGQQRGT
;
A
#
# COMPACT_ATOMS: atom_id res chain seq x y z
N MET A 1 11.76 -6.94 -10.78
CA MET A 1 10.82 -7.49 -11.77
C MET A 1 9.91 -8.41 -10.99
N ALA A 2 8.65 -8.03 -10.74
CA ALA A 2 7.73 -8.89 -10.01
C ALA A 2 7.47 -10.15 -10.86
N GLY A 3 7.86 -11.31 -10.37
CA GLY A 3 7.59 -12.59 -11.03
C GLY A 3 6.08 -12.88 -11.04
N SER A 4 5.63 -13.75 -11.94
CA SER A 4 4.24 -14.20 -11.93
C SER A 4 3.93 -14.94 -10.63
N VAL A 5 2.76 -14.69 -10.04
CA VAL A 5 2.24 -15.42 -8.87
C VAL A 5 2.34 -16.93 -9.09
N TYR A 6 2.03 -17.39 -10.30
CA TYR A 6 2.13 -18.80 -10.68
C TYR A 6 3.56 -19.33 -10.55
N SER A 7 4.54 -18.62 -11.10
CA SER A 7 5.95 -19.04 -11.03
C SER A 7 6.49 -19.04 -9.61
N ALA A 8 6.08 -18.07 -8.79
CA ALA A 8 6.51 -17.98 -7.39
C ALA A 8 5.89 -19.11 -6.55
N ALA A 9 4.60 -19.40 -6.74
CA ALA A 9 3.93 -20.54 -6.09
C ALA A 9 4.54 -21.89 -6.50
N ALA A 10 4.89 -22.06 -7.78
CA ALA A 10 5.50 -23.29 -8.29
C ALA A 10 6.93 -23.53 -7.78
N SER A 11 7.62 -22.48 -7.32
CA SER A 11 9.00 -22.58 -6.83
C SER A 11 9.13 -23.26 -5.45
N GLY A 12 8.04 -23.36 -4.69
CA GLY A 12 8.05 -23.84 -3.31
C GLY A 12 8.58 -22.82 -2.29
N ASP A 13 9.08 -21.65 -2.72
CA ASP A 13 9.44 -20.55 -1.83
C ASP A 13 8.17 -19.80 -1.40
N ARG A 14 7.74 -20.10 -0.17
CA ARG A 14 6.55 -19.49 0.44
C ARG A 14 6.65 -17.96 0.54
N ARG A 15 7.84 -17.40 0.83
CA ARG A 15 8.00 -15.95 0.95
C ARG A 15 7.87 -15.30 -0.43
N ALA A 16 8.56 -15.84 -1.43
CA ALA A 16 8.47 -15.33 -2.80
C ALA A 16 7.03 -15.41 -3.35
N ALA A 17 6.30 -16.48 -3.03
CA ALA A 17 4.90 -16.63 -3.42
C ALA A 17 4.02 -15.54 -2.80
N LEU A 18 4.14 -15.29 -1.49
CA LEU A 18 3.36 -14.26 -0.80
C LEU A 18 3.74 -12.84 -1.23
N GLU A 19 5.01 -12.58 -1.55
CA GLU A 19 5.44 -11.31 -2.13
C GLU A 19 4.79 -11.06 -3.50
N ALA A 20 4.74 -12.07 -4.36
CA ALA A 20 4.07 -11.96 -5.66
C ALA A 20 2.56 -11.72 -5.51
N VAL A 21 1.90 -12.39 -4.54
CA VAL A 21 0.47 -12.17 -4.24
C VAL A 21 0.23 -10.75 -3.74
N ARG A 22 1.06 -10.25 -2.82
CA ARG A 22 0.98 -8.87 -2.32
C ARG A 22 1.06 -7.86 -3.47
N ASP A 23 2.03 -8.03 -4.37
CA ASP A 23 2.24 -7.11 -5.49
C ASP A 23 1.06 -7.13 -6.45
N LYS A 24 0.48 -8.31 -6.72
CA LYS A 24 -0.72 -8.45 -7.55
C LYS A 24 -1.95 -7.78 -6.94
N LEU A 25 -2.19 -7.98 -5.64
CA LEU A 25 -3.32 -7.37 -4.92
C LEU A 25 -3.19 -5.85 -4.86
N ALA A 26 -1.97 -5.33 -4.66
CA ALA A 26 -1.70 -3.89 -4.68
C ALA A 26 -2.00 -3.28 -6.05
N GLN A 27 -1.60 -3.95 -7.13
CA GLN A 27 -1.91 -3.53 -8.49
C GLN A 27 -3.41 -3.54 -8.78
N GLU A 28 -4.14 -4.57 -8.30
CA GLU A 28 -5.59 -4.65 -8.48
C GLU A 28 -6.32 -3.53 -7.74
N LEU A 29 -5.85 -3.15 -6.54
CA LEU A 29 -6.46 -2.06 -5.77
C LEU A 29 -6.45 -0.71 -6.47
N GLU A 30 -5.45 -0.41 -7.32
CA GLU A 30 -5.39 0.87 -8.04
C GLU A 30 -6.57 1.08 -8.99
N GLY A 31 -7.16 0.01 -9.52
CA GLY A 31 -8.25 0.06 -10.49
C GLY A 31 -9.62 -0.37 -9.96
N LEU A 32 -9.74 -0.68 -8.67
CA LEU A 32 -10.97 -1.19 -8.08
C LEU A 32 -11.82 -0.06 -7.50
N GLU A 33 -13.14 -0.21 -7.66
CA GLU A 33 -14.13 0.68 -7.08
C GLU A 33 -15.22 -0.11 -6.35
N GLY A 34 -15.94 0.57 -5.46
CA GLY A 34 -17.08 0.01 -4.76
C GLY A 34 -16.71 -1.09 -3.75
N PRO A 35 -17.62 -2.03 -3.48
CA PRO A 35 -17.47 -3.02 -2.40
C PRO A 35 -16.23 -3.93 -2.54
N ALA A 36 -15.74 -4.14 -3.76
CA ALA A 36 -14.57 -4.97 -4.03
C ALA A 36 -13.28 -4.39 -3.41
N VAL A 37 -13.17 -3.07 -3.25
CA VAL A 37 -12.01 -2.41 -2.65
C VAL A 37 -11.77 -2.90 -1.23
N ALA A 38 -12.84 -3.03 -0.44
CA ALA A 38 -12.75 -3.48 0.96
C ALA A 38 -12.27 -4.94 1.05
N VAL A 39 -12.73 -5.78 0.12
CA VAL A 39 -12.34 -7.20 0.05
C VAL A 39 -10.85 -7.31 -0.29
N VAL A 40 -10.41 -6.68 -1.38
CA VAL A 40 -9.00 -6.76 -1.81
C VAL A 40 -8.08 -6.09 -0.80
N SER A 41 -8.50 -5.00 -0.14
CA SER A 41 -7.76 -4.37 0.95
C SER A 41 -7.62 -5.27 2.18
N LYS A 42 -8.62 -6.12 2.46
CA LYS A 42 -8.55 -7.09 3.55
C LYS A 42 -7.55 -8.20 3.24
N GLU A 43 -7.64 -8.77 2.04
CA GLU A 43 -6.71 -9.83 1.61
C GLU A 43 -5.27 -9.33 1.55
N LEU A 44 -5.03 -8.12 1.03
CA LEU A 44 -3.69 -7.51 1.03
C LEU A 44 -3.12 -7.38 2.45
N ARG A 45 -3.93 -6.94 3.42
CA ARG A 45 -3.50 -6.87 4.83
C ARG A 45 -3.18 -8.23 5.42
N ALA A 46 -3.96 -9.26 5.08
CA ALA A 46 -3.70 -10.62 5.53
C ALA A 46 -2.38 -11.16 4.95
N THR A 47 -2.13 -10.97 3.66
CA THR A 47 -0.87 -11.37 3.00
C THR A 47 0.35 -10.67 3.61
N ILE A 48 0.24 -9.37 3.94
CA ILE A 48 1.31 -8.62 4.60
C ILE A 48 1.58 -9.19 6.01
N ALA A 49 0.54 -9.43 6.80
CA ALA A 49 0.69 -10.03 8.13
C ALA A 49 1.32 -11.43 8.06
N GLU A 50 0.95 -12.22 7.05
CA GLU A 50 1.56 -13.54 6.83
C GLU A 50 3.04 -13.45 6.45
N LEU A 51 3.43 -12.50 5.60
CA LEU A 51 4.83 -12.22 5.27
C LEU A 51 5.65 -11.83 6.51
N GLU A 52 5.09 -10.97 7.36
CA GLU A 52 5.71 -10.53 8.61
C GLU A 52 5.86 -11.68 9.61
N SER A 53 4.99 -12.69 9.55
CA SER A 53 5.06 -13.86 10.42
C SER A 53 6.16 -14.86 10.06
N ILE A 54 6.79 -14.75 8.86
CA ILE A 54 7.83 -15.69 8.41
C ILE A 54 9.17 -15.38 9.11
N PRO A 55 9.67 -16.25 10.01
CA PRO A 55 10.95 -16.05 10.68
C PRO A 55 12.11 -16.17 9.68
N GLY A 56 13.15 -15.34 9.83
CA GLY A 56 14.42 -15.50 9.10
C GLY A 56 14.56 -14.77 7.75
N GLY A 57 13.76 -13.75 7.48
CA GLY A 57 13.88 -12.96 6.24
C GLY A 57 15.02 -11.95 6.25
N ARG A 58 15.74 -11.85 5.11
CA ARG A 58 16.65 -10.76 4.72
C ARG A 58 16.16 -9.42 5.27
N GLU A 59 16.97 -8.81 6.13
CA GLU A 59 16.74 -7.49 6.73
C GLU A 59 16.46 -6.45 5.63
N VAL A 60 15.22 -6.02 5.51
CA VAL A 60 14.91 -4.68 5.03
C VAL A 60 13.83 -4.15 5.96
N SER A 61 14.22 -3.17 6.78
CA SER A 61 13.47 -2.63 7.91
C SER A 61 12.07 -2.15 7.49
N ALA A 62 11.03 -2.87 7.92
CA ALA A 62 9.62 -2.54 7.67
C ALA A 62 9.18 -1.17 8.24
N VAL A 63 10.02 -0.54 9.06
CA VAL A 63 9.73 0.74 9.74
C VAL A 63 10.06 1.96 8.85
N ASP A 64 10.99 1.83 7.89
CA ASP A 64 11.50 2.98 7.13
C ASP A 64 10.57 3.42 6.00
N ASP A 65 9.89 2.49 5.33
CA ASP A 65 8.98 2.83 4.23
C ASP A 65 7.60 3.33 4.72
N LEU A 66 7.15 2.87 5.89
CA LEU A 66 5.95 3.40 6.52
C LEU A 66 6.16 4.84 7.02
N SER A 67 7.37 5.16 7.50
CA SER A 67 7.77 6.52 7.90
C SER A 67 7.77 7.49 6.71
N LYS A 68 8.22 7.04 5.52
CA LYS A 68 8.15 7.82 4.27
C LYS A 68 6.71 8.04 3.78
N ARG A 69 5.86 7.01 3.80
CA ARG A 69 4.44 7.16 3.40
C ARG A 69 3.61 8.00 4.36
N ARG A 70 3.99 8.08 5.64
CA ARG A 70 3.37 8.99 6.62
C ARG A 70 3.87 10.43 6.45
N ALA A 71 5.15 10.64 6.13
CA ALA A 71 5.70 11.95 5.84
C ALA A 71 5.08 12.56 4.56
N ALA A 72 4.95 11.78 3.49
CA ALA A 72 4.33 12.21 2.24
C ALA A 72 2.86 12.65 2.44
N ARG A 73 2.07 11.87 3.18
CA ARG A 73 0.68 12.23 3.48
C ARG A 73 0.52 13.48 4.35
N ARG A 74 1.47 13.79 5.24
CA ARG A 74 1.44 15.04 6.04
C ARG A 74 1.89 16.28 5.25
N ALA A 75 2.70 16.10 4.22
CA ALA A 75 3.10 17.19 3.34
C ALA A 75 1.95 17.59 2.40
N ASP A 76 1.24 16.61 1.82
CA ASP A 76 0.08 16.88 0.95
C ASP A 76 -1.09 17.55 1.68
N ALA A 77 -1.30 17.20 2.96
CA ALA A 77 -2.36 17.79 3.78
C ALA A 77 -2.12 19.29 4.14
N GLN A 78 -0.90 19.81 3.97
CA GLN A 78 -0.57 21.22 4.23
C GLN A 78 -0.63 22.10 2.95
N GLY A 79 -0.85 21.51 1.77
CA GLY A 79 -0.85 22.22 0.48
C GLY A 79 -2.24 22.53 -0.11
N GLY A 80 -3.32 22.17 0.57
CA GLY A 80 -4.69 22.33 0.08
C GLY A 80 -5.30 23.70 0.41
N ASP A 81 -5.03 24.66 -0.48
CA ASP A 81 -5.66 25.98 -0.56
C ASP A 81 -7.20 25.86 -0.67
N VAL A 82 -7.96 26.66 0.08
CA VAL A 82 -9.44 26.78 -0.04
C VAL A 82 -9.75 28.15 -0.65
N PRO A 83 -10.67 28.23 -1.64
CA PRO A 83 -10.67 29.29 -2.63
C PRO A 83 -11.39 30.58 -2.19
N ALA A 84 -11.06 31.65 -2.90
CA ALA A 84 -11.56 33.01 -2.76
C ALA A 84 -13.10 33.15 -2.83
N GLY A 85 -13.67 33.92 -1.90
CA GLY A 85 -15.04 34.44 -1.95
C GLY A 85 -15.15 35.66 -1.02
N GLY A 86 -15.19 36.87 -1.59
CA GLY A 86 -14.94 38.12 -0.87
C GLY A 86 -16.17 38.75 -0.20
N GLN A 87 -15.91 39.75 0.64
CA GLN A 87 -16.72 40.96 0.77
C GLN A 87 -15.88 42.05 1.47
N GLN A 88 -15.56 43.10 0.71
CA GLN A 88 -15.00 44.36 1.21
C GLN A 88 -16.00 45.12 2.10
N ARG A 89 -15.43 45.88 3.06
CA ARG A 89 -15.91 47.08 3.80
C ARG A 89 -15.81 46.85 5.32
N GLY A 90 -15.23 47.70 6.14
CA GLY A 90 -14.76 49.09 6.01
C GLY A 90 -14.69 49.69 7.41
N THR A 91 -14.05 50.87 7.50
CA THR A 91 -13.84 51.78 8.66
C THR A 91 -12.80 51.37 9.69
#